data_AF-A0A976H1Y1-F1
#
_entry.id   AF-A0A976H1Y1-F1
#
_cell.length_a   1.000
_cell.length_b   1.000
_cell.length_c   1.000
_cell.angle_alpha   90.00
_cell.angle_beta   90.00
_cell.angle_gamma   90.00
#
_symmetry.space_group_name_H-M   'P 1'
#
loop_
_entity.id
_entity.type
_entity.pdbx_description
1 polymer ?
#
loop_
_entity_poly.entity_id
_entity_poly.type
_entity_poly.pdbx_seq_one_letter_code
_entity_poly.pdbx_strand_id
1 'polypeptide(L)'
;AQFSAGSYQLNDMIFLILNDSTDAVTGTFNGLAQNGFVTSYGGWDWVISYNADSTTSSFTGGNDVALRAIPETSTTLLGGLSALALLRRRRK
;
A
#
# COMPACT_ATOMS: atom_id res chain seq x y z
N ALA A 1 -4.20 21.93 15.07
CA ALA A 1 -3.16 20.88 15.10
C ALA A 1 -2.93 20.44 13.67
N GLN A 2 -1.76 20.75 13.09
CA GLN A 2 -1.38 20.18 11.81
C GLN A 2 -0.96 18.74 12.09
N PHE A 3 -1.66 17.77 11.53
CA PHE A 3 -1.19 16.39 11.55
C PHE A 3 0.17 16.38 10.85
N SER A 4 1.25 16.19 11.61
CA SER A 4 2.54 15.86 11.01
C SER A 4 2.34 14.51 10.36
N ALA A 5 2.43 14.46 9.03
CA ALA A 5 2.47 13.19 8.33
C ALA A 5 3.58 12.35 8.98
N GLY A 6 3.24 11.20 9.55
CA GLY A 6 4.24 10.29 10.10
C GLY A 6 5.29 9.96 9.04
N SER A 7 6.53 9.74 9.45
CA SER A 7 7.52 9.10 8.58
C SER A 7 7.16 7.63 8.51
N TYR A 8 6.62 7.18 7.37
CA TYR A 8 6.28 5.77 7.16
C TYR A 8 7.47 4.98 6.60
N GLN A 9 7.51 3.69 6.91
CA GLN A 9 8.46 2.71 6.41
C GLN A 9 7.76 1.61 5.59
N LEU A 10 8.57 0.84 4.86
CA LEU A 10 8.09 -0.34 4.15
C LEU A 10 7.41 -1.31 5.12
N ASN A 11 6.23 -1.79 4.75
CA ASN A 11 5.38 -2.70 5.53
C ASN A 11 4.76 -2.09 6.80
N ASP A 12 4.85 -0.78 7.02
CA ASP A 12 4.04 -0.15 8.06
C ASP A 12 2.57 -0.46 7.84
N MET A 13 1.89 -0.84 8.92
CA MET A 13 0.48 -1.22 8.91
C MET A 13 -0.36 -0.23 9.71
N ILE A 14 -1.51 0.12 9.15
CA ILE A 14 -2.54 0.92 9.82
C ILE A 14 -3.80 0.09 9.86
N PHE A 15 -4.21 -0.35 11.06
CA PHE A 15 -5.45 -1.07 11.25
C PHE A 15 -6.63 -0.09 11.26
N LEU A 16 -7.59 -0.32 10.36
CA LEU A 16 -8.81 0.46 10.24
C LEU A 16 -9.94 -0.15 11.08
N ILE A 17 -10.00 -1.48 11.10
CA ILE A 17 -10.98 -2.26 11.86
C ILE A 17 -10.22 -3.40 12.53
N LEU A 18 -10.35 -3.47 13.85
CA LEU A 18 -9.94 -4.62 14.66
C LEU A 18 -11.20 -5.43 14.94
N ASN A 19 -11.27 -6.62 14.36
CA ASN A 19 -12.39 -7.52 14.53
C ASN A 19 -12.15 -8.36 15.79
N ASP A 20 -13.10 -8.35 16.71
CA ASP A 20 -12.93 -8.90 18.06
C ASP A 20 -13.28 -10.38 18.18
N SER A 21 -13.90 -10.95 17.13
CA SER A 21 -14.22 -12.38 17.01
C SER A 21 -13.40 -13.02 15.88
N THR A 22 -13.68 -14.29 15.55
CA THR A 22 -13.09 -15.02 14.42
C THR A 22 -13.89 -14.92 13.13
N ASP A 23 -15.12 -14.40 13.20
CA ASP A 23 -15.99 -14.25 12.04
C ASP A 23 -15.38 -13.28 11.03
N ALA A 24 -15.47 -13.57 9.73
CA ALA A 24 -14.86 -12.73 8.71
C ALA A 24 -15.59 -11.38 8.56
N VAL A 25 -14.85 -10.30 8.30
CA VAL A 25 -15.44 -9.06 7.78
C VAL A 25 -16.01 -9.33 6.40
N THR A 26 -17.30 -9.04 6.21
CA THR A 26 -17.98 -9.21 4.92
C THR A 26 -18.15 -7.90 4.18
N GLY A 27 -17.95 -7.94 2.86
CA GLY A 27 -18.02 -6.77 1.99
C GLY A 27 -16.67 -6.10 1.81
N THR A 28 -16.63 -5.06 0.99
CA THR A 28 -15.42 -4.29 0.70
C THR A 28 -15.72 -2.80 0.72
N PHE A 29 -14.68 -1.99 0.88
CA PHE A 29 -14.76 -0.57 0.53
C PHE A 29 -15.02 -0.46 -0.97
N ASN A 30 -15.74 0.59 -1.37
CA ASN A 30 -16.23 0.74 -2.74
C ASN A 30 -15.06 0.71 -3.75
N GLY A 31 -15.07 -0.27 -4.65
CA GLY A 31 -14.05 -0.44 -5.69
C GLY A 31 -12.69 -0.97 -5.20
N LEU A 32 -12.55 -1.32 -3.92
CA LEU A 32 -11.30 -1.80 -3.34
C LEU A 32 -11.42 -3.30 -3.01
N ALA A 33 -10.92 -4.15 -3.89
CA ALA A 33 -10.80 -5.58 -3.60
C ALA A 33 -9.69 -5.86 -2.58
N GLN A 34 -9.59 -7.11 -2.11
CA GLN A 34 -8.44 -7.59 -1.33
C GLN A 34 -7.12 -7.24 -2.03
N ASN A 35 -6.15 -6.70 -1.28
CA ASN A 35 -4.87 -6.18 -1.77
C ASN A 35 -5.00 -5.02 -2.79
N GLY A 36 -6.16 -4.35 -2.83
CA GLY A 36 -6.42 -3.23 -3.74
C GLY A 36 -5.59 -2.00 -3.38
N PHE A 37 -5.16 -1.27 -4.40
CA PHE A 37 -4.50 0.04 -4.24
C PHE A 37 -5.50 1.07 -3.73
N VAL A 38 -5.13 1.78 -2.66
CA VAL A 38 -5.95 2.81 -2.02
C VAL A 38 -5.52 4.20 -2.45
N THR A 39 -4.24 4.54 -2.23
CA THR A 39 -3.68 5.86 -2.53
C THR A 39 -2.16 5.86 -2.40
N SER A 40 -1.50 6.92 -2.85
CA SER A 40 -0.09 7.21 -2.57
C SER A 40 0.00 8.34 -1.54
N TYR A 41 0.62 8.10 -0.39
CA TYR A 41 0.77 9.09 0.68
C TYR A 41 2.04 8.85 1.48
N GLY A 42 2.78 9.92 1.77
CA GLY A 42 4.01 9.83 2.55
C GLY A 42 5.16 9.09 1.84
N GLY A 43 5.16 9.05 0.50
CA GLY A 43 6.18 8.37 -0.31
C GLY A 43 5.97 6.86 -0.47
N TRP A 44 4.77 6.37 -0.18
CA TRP A 44 4.41 4.96 -0.28
C TRP A 44 3.05 4.81 -0.95
N ASP A 45 2.90 3.72 -1.71
CA ASP A 45 1.59 3.24 -2.14
C ASP A 45 0.98 2.44 -0.99
N TRP A 46 -0.31 2.62 -0.76
CA TRP A 46 -1.04 1.92 0.30
C TRP A 46 -1.99 0.91 -0.31
N VAL A 47 -1.94 -0.32 0.18
CA VAL A 47 -2.87 -1.39 -0.21
C VAL A 47 -3.71 -1.82 0.97
N ILE A 48 -4.93 -2.29 0.71
CA ILE A 48 -5.88 -2.75 1.74
C ILE A 48 -5.92 -4.27 1.86
N SER A 49 -6.07 -4.78 3.08
CA SER A 49 -6.39 -6.18 3.37
C SER A 49 -7.63 -6.26 4.23
N TYR A 50 -8.49 -7.23 3.97
CA TYR A 50 -9.67 -7.61 4.77
C TYR A 50 -9.42 -8.87 5.61
N ASN A 51 -8.19 -9.37 5.60
CA ASN A 51 -7.77 -10.55 6.32
C ASN A 51 -6.41 -10.33 6.98
N ALA A 52 -6.15 -9.09 7.41
CA ALA A 52 -5.02 -8.77 8.28
C ALA A 52 -5.21 -9.39 9.67
N ASP A 53 -4.14 -9.46 10.44
CA ASP A 53 -4.10 -10.00 11.78
C ASP A 53 -3.28 -9.06 12.68
N SER A 54 -3.98 -8.32 13.53
CA SER A 54 -3.42 -7.41 14.52
C SER A 54 -2.73 -8.12 15.67
N THR A 55 -3.12 -9.36 15.99
CA THR A 55 -2.51 -10.15 17.06
C THR A 55 -1.10 -10.57 16.67
N THR A 56 -0.88 -10.92 15.40
CA THR A 56 0.45 -11.31 14.88
C THR A 56 1.17 -10.22 14.09
N SER A 57 0.55 -9.03 13.94
CA SER A 57 1.05 -7.95 13.07
C SER A 57 1.31 -8.41 11.64
N SER A 58 0.40 -9.22 11.10
CA SER A 58 0.46 -9.79 9.75
C SER A 58 -0.59 -9.15 8.84
N PHE A 59 -0.26 -8.95 7.56
CA PHE A 59 -1.21 -8.41 6.58
C PHE A 59 -2.18 -9.47 6.01
N THR A 60 -2.02 -10.72 6.45
CA THR A 60 -2.80 -11.88 6.00
C THR A 60 -3.02 -12.87 7.14
N GLY A 61 -4.02 -13.74 7.01
CA GLY A 61 -4.23 -14.87 7.92
C GLY A 61 -5.16 -14.58 9.10
N GLY A 62 -5.72 -13.37 9.19
CA GLY A 62 -6.75 -13.01 10.15
C GLY A 62 -8.04 -12.55 9.46
N ASN A 63 -8.76 -11.68 10.16
CA ASN A 63 -10.06 -11.13 9.79
C ASN A 63 -10.19 -9.63 10.14
N ASP A 64 -9.05 -8.95 10.33
CA ASP A 64 -8.96 -7.51 10.50
C ASP A 64 -8.88 -6.78 9.16
N VAL A 65 -9.18 -5.48 9.18
CA VAL A 65 -9.00 -4.61 8.02
C VAL A 65 -7.83 -3.66 8.26
N ALA A 66 -6.82 -3.71 7.40
CA ALA A 66 -5.63 -2.88 7.51
C ALA A 66 -5.16 -2.33 6.17
N LEU A 67 -4.44 -1.22 6.22
CA LEU A 67 -3.60 -0.73 5.13
C LEU A 67 -2.16 -1.14 5.37
N ARG A 68 -1.40 -1.36 4.30
CA ARG A 68 0.06 -1.56 4.37
C ARG A 68 0.79 -0.72 3.34
N ALA A 69 1.85 -0.07 3.77
CA ALA A 69 2.78 0.65 2.91
C ALA A 69 3.58 -0.32 2.04
N ILE A 70 3.54 -0.12 0.73
CA ILE A 70 4.32 -0.86 -0.26
C ILE A 70 5.12 0.12 -1.14
N PRO A 71 6.24 -0.31 -1.76
CA PRO A 71 7.01 0.57 -2.63
C PRO A 71 6.15 1.09 -3.78
N GLU A 72 6.30 2.37 -4.10
CA GLU A 72 5.62 2.97 -5.26
C GLU A 72 5.98 2.22 -6.55
N THR A 73 4.98 1.96 -7.40
CA THR A 73 5.21 1.30 -8.69
C THR A 73 6.13 2.17 -9.54
N SER A 74 7.39 1.74 -9.77
CA SER A 74 8.50 2.55 -10.28
C SER A 74 8.40 2.93 -11.78
N THR A 75 7.30 3.55 -12.18
CA THR A 75 7.11 4.10 -13.53
C THR A 75 8.14 5.19 -13.87
N THR A 76 8.64 5.90 -12.86
CA THR A 76 9.73 6.89 -12.97
C THR A 76 11.06 6.27 -13.39
N LEU A 77 11.41 5.07 -12.91
CA LEU A 77 12.64 4.39 -13.31
C LEU A 77 12.58 4.00 -14.80
N LEU A 78 11.47 3.41 -15.23
CA LEU A 78 11.26 3.05 -16.62
C LEU A 78 11.22 4.28 -17.53
N GLY A 79 10.57 5.37 -17.10
CA GLY A 79 10.56 6.64 -17.81
C GLY A 79 11.96 7.25 -17.94
N GLY A 80 12.73 7.26 -16.86
CA GLY A 80 14.11 7.75 -16.85
C GLY A 80 15.03 6.95 -17.77
N LEU A 81 14.97 5.61 -17.69
CA LEU A 81 15.73 4.72 -18.57
C LEU A 81 15.34 4.90 -20.05
N SER A 82 14.05 5.08 -20.32
CA SER A 82 13.55 5.35 -21.68
C SER A 82 14.08 6.69 -22.21
N ALA A 83 14.07 7.73 -21.40
CA ALA A 83 14.62 9.04 -21.75
C ALA A 83 16.15 8.98 -21.98
N LEU A 84 16.89 8.28 -21.12
CA LEU A 84 18.33 8.03 -21.28
C LEU A 84 18.65 7.27 -22.58
N ALA A 85 17.88 6.24 -22.90
CA ALA A 85 18.03 5.47 -24.13
C ALA A 85 17.78 6.36 -25.37
N LEU A 86 16.76 7.20 -25.34
CA LEU A 86 16.47 8.17 -26.41
C LEU A 86 17.60 9.21 -26.56
N LEU A 87 18.11 9.76 -25.46
CA LEU A 87 19.22 10.72 -25.49
C LEU A 87 20.52 10.10 -26.02
N ARG A 88 20.80 8.83 -25.70
CA ARG A 88 21.96 8.10 -26.23
C ARG A 88 21.84 7.87 -27.75
N ARG A 89 20.63 7.66 -28.27
CA ARG A 89 20.39 7.51 -29.71
C ARG A 89 20.61 8.80 -30.50
N ARG A 90 20.36 9.97 -29.90
CA ARG A 90 20.57 11.29 -30.54
C ARG A 90 22.04 11.72 -30.65
N ARG A 91 22.95 11.04 -29.94
CA ARG A 91 24.40 11.35 -29.94
C ARG A 91 25.22 10.46 -30.87
N LYS A 92 24.60 9.47 -31.54
CA LYS A 92 25.18 8.74 -32.67
C LYS A 92 24.65 9.36 -33.95
#